data_AF-A0A959WLC2-F1
#
_entry.id   AF-A0A959WLC2-F1
#
_cell.length_a   1.000
_cell.length_b   1.000
_cell.length_c   1.000
_cell.angle_alpha   90.00
_cell.angle_beta   90.00
_cell.angle_gamma   90.00
#
_symmetry.space_group_name_H-M   'P 1'
#
loop_
_entity.id
_entity.type
_entity.pdbx_description
1 polymer ?
#
loop_
_entity_poly.entity_id
_entity_poly.type
_entity_poly.pdbx_seq_one_letter_code
_entity_poly.pdbx_strand_id
1 'polypeptide(L)'
;MPPHRPILPPLTALAGSIVAAVVVFLPWYEPDLAPPLSPNSVTGWDATIAARIVLAGVALCGLASLAVLLDSRDVIALDGGGIGLLSIVAVLGASASVVAVAFRAIVLPDPAAELSRQLGIYLAVVGCLVALAGAAVQLMVSDTAPRLPGRFGKR
;
A
#
# COMPACT_ATOMS: atom_id res chain seq x y z
N MET A 1 -4.22 -33.18 3.72
CA MET A 1 -3.34 -31.99 3.88
C MET A 1 -4.21 -30.76 3.71
N PRO A 2 -4.19 -29.78 4.62
CA PRO A 2 -4.93 -28.55 4.43
C PRO A 2 -4.44 -27.88 3.13
N PRO A 3 -5.34 -27.34 2.29
CA PRO A 3 -4.92 -26.64 1.09
C PRO A 3 -4.01 -25.48 1.48
N HIS A 4 -2.80 -25.43 0.92
CA HIS A 4 -1.90 -24.30 1.13
C HIS A 4 -2.58 -23.02 0.63
N ARG A 5 -2.80 -22.07 1.55
CA ARG A 5 -3.33 -20.75 1.19
C ARG A 5 -2.30 -20.04 0.29
N PRO A 6 -2.72 -19.37 -0.78
CA PRO A 6 -1.77 -18.75 -1.71
C PRO A 6 -1.09 -17.54 -1.06
N ILE A 7 0.23 -17.60 -1.01
CA ILE A 7 1.12 -16.62 -0.36
C ILE A 7 1.39 -15.41 -1.26
N LEU A 8 1.29 -15.60 -2.59
CA LEU A 8 1.68 -14.58 -3.57
C LEU A 8 0.83 -13.30 -3.48
N PRO A 9 -0.51 -13.34 -3.41
CA PRO A 9 -1.32 -12.12 -3.35
C PRO A 9 -1.04 -11.19 -2.14
N PRO A 10 -1.01 -11.69 -0.88
CA PRO A 10 -0.69 -10.82 0.25
C PRO A 10 0.77 -10.35 0.22
N LEU A 11 1.69 -11.14 -0.34
CA LEU A 11 3.09 -10.73 -0.50
C LEU A 11 3.24 -9.60 -1.52
N THR A 12 2.56 -9.66 -2.67
CA THR A 12 2.62 -8.61 -3.69
C THR A 12 1.97 -7.32 -3.19
N ALA A 13 0.84 -7.42 -2.47
CA ALA A 13 0.19 -6.28 -1.84
C ALA A 13 1.11 -5.58 -0.83
N LEU A 14 1.78 -6.36 0.03
CA LEU A 14 2.75 -5.87 1.01
C LEU A 14 3.95 -5.21 0.33
N ALA A 15 4.57 -5.87 -0.65
CA ALA A 15 5.73 -5.35 -1.36
C ALA A 15 5.40 -4.02 -2.08
N GLY A 16 4.26 -3.95 -2.77
CA GLY A 16 3.79 -2.72 -3.41
C GLY A 16 3.55 -1.59 -2.41
N SER A 17 2.97 -1.91 -1.25
CA SER A 17 2.75 -0.94 -0.17
C SER A 17 4.05 -0.39 0.41
N ILE A 18 5.07 -1.24 0.59
CA ILE A 18 6.40 -0.82 1.06
C ILE A 18 7.06 0.10 0.04
N VAL A 19 7.04 -0.27 -1.25
CA VAL A 19 7.60 0.58 -2.32
C VAL A 19 6.90 1.94 -2.34
N ALA A 20 5.58 1.96 -2.30
CA ALA A 20 4.82 3.22 -2.26
C ALA A 20 5.15 4.07 -1.03
N ALA A 21 5.25 3.46 0.17
CA ALA A 21 5.62 4.17 1.39
C ALA A 21 7.02 4.78 1.29
N VAL A 22 8.02 3.99 0.87
CA VAL A 22 9.41 4.45 0.73
C VAL A 22 9.50 5.59 -0.29
N VAL A 23 8.82 5.45 -1.43
CA VAL A 23 8.84 6.46 -2.49
C VAL A 23 8.16 7.76 -2.04
N VAL A 24 7.12 7.71 -1.21
CA VAL A 24 6.46 8.92 -0.68
C VAL A 24 7.37 9.74 0.23
N PHE A 25 8.34 9.10 0.91
CA PHE A 25 9.26 9.76 1.86
C PHE A 25 10.70 9.91 1.36
N LEU A 26 11.02 9.36 0.19
CA LEU A 26 12.30 9.65 -0.45
C LEU A 26 12.35 11.15 -0.76
N PRO A 27 13.47 11.82 -0.45
CA PRO A 27 13.64 13.24 -0.72
C PRO A 27 13.86 13.48 -2.22
N TRP A 28 12.87 13.15 -3.05
CA TRP A 28 12.81 13.56 -4.45
C TRP A 28 12.73 15.08 -4.62
N TYR A 29 12.55 15.78 -3.50
CA TYR A 29 12.35 17.22 -3.34
C TYR A 29 13.49 17.91 -2.61
N GLU A 30 14.53 17.19 -2.14
CA GLU A 30 15.72 17.89 -1.68
C GLU A 30 16.33 18.54 -2.91
N PRO A 31 16.27 19.88 -3.02
CA PRO A 31 16.94 20.56 -4.09
C PRO A 31 18.42 20.32 -3.85
N ASP A 32 19.15 19.88 -4.86
CA ASP A 32 20.56 20.21 -4.91
C ASP A 32 20.69 21.73 -4.65
N LEU A 33 21.36 22.12 -3.56
CA LEU A 33 22.00 23.44 -3.39
C LEU A 33 21.10 24.69 -3.31
N ALA A 34 19.96 24.67 -2.61
CA ALA A 34 19.33 25.93 -2.20
C ALA A 34 20.13 26.58 -1.03
N PRO A 35 20.50 27.88 -1.09
CA PRO A 35 21.15 28.56 0.03
C PRO A 35 20.33 28.40 1.31
N PRO A 36 20.96 28.19 2.49
CA PRO A 36 20.30 27.86 3.76
C PRO A 36 19.32 28.93 4.29
N LEU A 37 19.08 30.00 3.54
CA LEU A 37 18.21 31.12 3.87
C LEU A 37 17.08 31.34 2.85
N SER A 38 16.84 30.40 1.93
CA SER A 38 15.68 30.46 1.02
C SER A 38 14.37 30.35 1.81
N PRO A 39 13.50 31.38 1.81
CA PRO A 39 12.21 31.34 2.54
C PRO A 39 11.24 30.27 2.03
N ASN A 40 11.54 29.66 0.88
CA ASN A 40 10.69 28.70 0.18
C ASN A 40 11.20 27.24 0.28
N SER A 41 12.12 26.94 1.20
CA SER A 41 12.75 25.62 1.33
C SER A 41 11.84 24.51 1.88
N VAL A 42 10.52 24.71 1.92
CA VAL A 42 9.56 23.74 2.49
C VAL A 42 8.39 23.54 1.53
N THR A 43 8.63 22.80 0.45
CA THR A 43 7.53 22.21 -0.34
C THR A 43 7.82 20.73 -0.63
N GLY A 44 8.19 19.98 0.41
CA GLY A 44 8.27 18.52 0.33
C GLY A 44 6.88 17.89 0.12
N TRP A 45 6.81 16.83 -0.69
CA TRP A 45 5.61 16.01 -0.88
C TRP A 45 5.03 15.52 0.46
N ASP A 46 5.93 15.17 1.36
CA ASP A 46 5.80 14.79 2.77
C ASP A 46 5.01 15.80 3.64
N ALA A 47 4.96 17.09 3.30
CA ALA A 47 4.13 18.07 4.02
C ALA A 47 2.65 18.08 3.58
N THR A 48 2.31 17.41 2.47
CA THR A 48 0.97 17.50 1.86
C THR A 48 -0.04 16.53 2.48
N ILE A 49 -1.31 16.94 2.52
CA ILE A 49 -2.43 16.06 2.93
C ILE A 49 -2.48 14.80 2.05
N ALA A 50 -2.18 14.93 0.76
CA ALA A 50 -2.13 13.80 -0.17
C ALA A 50 -1.10 12.75 0.29
N ALA A 51 0.13 13.15 0.62
CA ALA A 51 1.15 12.22 1.11
C ALA A 51 0.74 11.50 2.39
N ARG A 52 0.05 12.19 3.31
CA ARG A 52 -0.50 11.58 4.53
C ARG A 52 -1.56 10.54 4.22
N ILE A 53 -2.45 10.81 3.27
CA ILE A 53 -3.47 9.86 2.81
C ILE A 53 -2.81 8.64 2.17
N VAL A 54 -1.80 8.84 1.32
CA VAL A 54 -1.06 7.73 0.71
C VAL A 54 -0.39 6.89 1.79
N LEU A 55 0.35 7.49 2.72
CA LEU A 55 0.99 6.75 3.80
C LEU A 55 -0.03 5.95 4.63
N ALA A 56 -1.13 6.58 5.06
CA ALA A 56 -2.16 5.92 5.84
C ALA A 56 -2.78 4.75 5.06
N GLY A 57 -3.09 4.96 3.78
CA GLY A 57 -3.68 3.94 2.92
C GLY A 57 -2.75 2.76 2.65
N VAL A 58 -1.47 3.00 2.35
CA VAL A 58 -0.50 1.91 2.12
C VAL A 58 -0.08 1.23 3.43
N ALA A 59 -0.10 1.93 4.56
CA ALA A 59 0.10 1.30 5.87
C ALA A 59 -1.06 0.35 6.21
N LEU A 60 -2.31 0.78 5.99
CA LEU A 60 -3.48 -0.09 6.15
C LEU A 60 -3.41 -1.30 5.21
N CYS A 61 -3.07 -1.08 3.94
CA CYS A 61 -2.90 -2.15 2.97
C CYS A 61 -1.80 -3.14 3.37
N GLY A 62 -0.62 -2.62 3.71
CA GLY A 62 0.53 -3.41 4.12
C GLY A 62 0.28 -4.22 5.38
N LEU A 63 -0.27 -3.62 6.43
CA LEU A 63 -0.55 -4.31 7.69
C LEU A 63 -1.61 -5.39 7.54
N ALA A 64 -2.69 -5.11 6.79
CA ALA A 64 -3.72 -6.09 6.54
C ALA A 64 -3.21 -7.27 5.69
N SER A 65 -2.41 -6.98 4.67
CA SER A 65 -1.78 -8.02 3.83
C SER A 65 -0.72 -8.82 4.60
N LEU A 66 0.02 -8.17 5.51
CA LEU A 66 0.97 -8.83 6.42
C LEU A 66 0.25 -9.78 7.37
N ALA A 67 -0.87 -9.38 7.96
CA ALA A 67 -1.66 -10.25 8.84
C ALA A 67 -2.15 -11.51 8.11
N VAL A 68 -2.65 -11.35 6.87
CA VAL A 68 -3.05 -12.49 6.02
C VAL A 68 -1.85 -13.36 5.62
N LEU A 69 -0.70 -12.74 5.36
CA LEU A 69 0.55 -13.45 5.08
C LEU A 69 1.02 -14.28 6.28
N LEU A 70 0.95 -13.74 7.49
CA LEU A 70 1.33 -14.44 8.73
C LEU A 70 0.41 -15.62 9.02
N ASP A 71 -0.88 -15.48 8.74
CA ASP A 71 -1.85 -16.57 8.82
C ASP A 71 -1.58 -17.68 7.78
N SER A 72 -1.16 -17.32 6.56
CA SER A 72 -0.72 -18.31 5.56
C SER A 72 0.54 -19.11 5.97
N ARG A 73 1.27 -18.62 6.98
CA ARG A 73 2.45 -19.25 7.57
C ARG A 73 2.17 -19.93 8.91
N ASP A 74 0.89 -20.07 9.29
CA ASP A 74 0.44 -20.64 10.56
C ASP A 74 1.01 -19.91 11.81
N VAL A 75 1.40 -18.63 11.68
CA VAL A 75 1.91 -17.81 12.80
C VAL A 75 0.77 -17.21 13.61
N ILE A 76 -0.34 -16.85 12.96
CA ILE A 76 -1.55 -16.30 13.56
C ILE A 76 -2.73 -17.12 13.05
N ALA A 77 -3.72 -17.41 13.90
CA ALA A 77 -4.93 -18.09 13.49
C ALA A 77 -6.04 -17.06 13.20
N LEU A 78 -6.19 -16.65 11.95
CA LEU A 78 -7.33 -15.83 11.53
C LEU A 78 -8.51 -16.72 11.14
N ASP A 79 -9.69 -16.34 11.58
CA ASP A 79 -10.93 -16.93 11.10
C ASP A 79 -11.24 -16.43 9.68
N GLY A 80 -12.14 -17.13 8.97
CA GLY A 80 -12.50 -16.76 7.60
C GLY A 80 -13.10 -15.35 7.51
N GLY A 81 -13.84 -14.91 8.54
CA GLY A 81 -14.37 -13.55 8.61
C GLY A 81 -13.27 -12.51 8.74
N GLY A 82 -12.27 -12.76 9.59
CA GLY A 82 -11.09 -11.91 9.75
C GLY A 82 -10.29 -11.75 8.45
N ILE A 83 -10.07 -12.84 7.70
CA ILE A 83 -9.35 -12.78 6.42
C ILE A 83 -10.10 -11.94 5.39
N GLY A 84 -11.41 -12.13 5.26
CA GLY A 84 -12.24 -11.34 4.36
C GLY A 84 -12.22 -9.85 4.72
N LEU A 85 -12.43 -9.53 6.01
CA LEU A 85 -12.42 -8.15 6.49
C LEU A 85 -11.06 -7.47 6.24
N LEU A 86 -9.95 -8.14 6.56
CA LEU A 86 -8.61 -7.61 6.31
C LEU A 86 -8.34 -7.42 4.81
N SER A 87 -8.83 -8.31 3.96
CA SER A 87 -8.68 -8.17 2.50
C SER A 87 -9.48 -6.98 1.96
N ILE A 88 -10.68 -6.73 2.48
CA ILE A 88 -11.46 -5.52 2.16
C ILE A 88 -10.71 -4.26 2.61
N VAL A 89 -10.21 -4.24 3.85
CA VAL A 89 -9.41 -3.13 4.37
C VAL A 89 -8.18 -2.87 3.49
N ALA A 90 -7.51 -3.93 3.03
CA ALA A 90 -6.36 -3.81 2.17
C ALA A 90 -6.69 -3.14 0.83
N VAL A 91 -7.82 -3.52 0.21
CA VAL A 91 -8.31 -2.92 -1.03
C VAL A 91 -8.70 -1.46 -0.83
N LEU A 92 -9.41 -1.13 0.25
CA LEU A 92 -9.81 0.24 0.57
C LEU A 92 -8.59 1.14 0.78
N GLY A 93 -7.60 0.68 1.55
CA GLY A 93 -6.36 1.40 1.80
C GLY A 93 -5.56 1.65 0.51
N ALA A 94 -5.41 0.63 -0.33
CA ALA A 94 -4.74 0.76 -1.62
C ALA A 94 -5.49 1.70 -2.57
N SER A 95 -6.82 1.62 -2.62
CA SER A 95 -7.64 2.48 -3.49
C SER A 95 -7.54 3.95 -3.10
N ALA A 96 -7.63 4.26 -1.80
CA ALA A 96 -7.44 5.61 -1.30
C ALA A 96 -6.05 6.17 -1.65
N SER A 97 -5.02 5.32 -1.58
CA SER A 97 -3.65 5.67 -1.95
C SER A 97 -3.52 5.99 -3.43
N VAL A 98 -4.08 5.15 -4.31
CA VAL A 98 -4.10 5.39 -5.77
C VAL A 98 -4.77 6.73 -6.09
N VAL A 99 -5.93 7.02 -5.49
CA VAL A 99 -6.65 8.28 -5.70
C VAL A 99 -5.81 9.47 -5.25
N ALA A 100 -5.18 9.40 -4.08
CA ALA A 100 -4.35 10.48 -3.55
C ALA A 100 -3.09 10.74 -4.40
N VAL A 101 -2.41 9.69 -4.87
CA VAL A 101 -1.27 9.82 -5.79
C VAL A 101 -1.72 10.39 -7.15
N ALA A 102 -2.84 9.91 -7.69
CA ALA A 102 -3.38 10.38 -8.97
C ALA A 102 -3.77 11.87 -8.91
N PHE A 103 -4.45 12.28 -7.84
CA PHE A 103 -4.76 13.69 -7.58
C PHE A 103 -3.49 14.55 -7.58
N ARG A 104 -2.44 14.08 -6.91
CA ARG A 104 -1.16 14.78 -6.82
C ARG A 104 -0.41 14.85 -8.15
N ALA A 105 -0.56 13.83 -9.01
CA ALA A 105 0.00 13.81 -10.36
C ALA A 105 -0.69 14.82 -11.29
N ILE A 106 -2.00 15.04 -11.13
CA ILE A 106 -2.78 15.95 -11.99
C ILE A 106 -2.60 17.42 -11.57
N VAL A 107 -2.60 17.72 -10.27
CA VAL A 107 -2.70 19.12 -9.76
C VAL A 107 -1.36 19.89 -9.79
N LEU A 108 -0.22 19.23 -10.02
CA LEU A 108 1.10 19.90 -9.91
C LEU A 108 2.12 19.52 -11.00
N PRO A 109 1.90 19.90 -12.26
CA PRO A 109 2.97 20.09 -13.22
C PRO A 109 3.38 21.56 -13.22
N ASP A 110 4.30 21.94 -12.33
CA ASP A 110 5.06 23.18 -12.54
C ASP A 110 6.15 22.87 -13.59
N PRO A 111 6.25 23.59 -14.72
CA PRO A 111 7.04 23.17 -15.88
C PRO A 111 8.56 23.15 -15.67
N ALA A 112 9.05 23.58 -14.51
CA ALA A 112 10.47 23.53 -14.13
C ALA A 112 10.83 22.37 -13.17
N ALA A 113 9.89 21.45 -12.88
CA ALA A 113 10.11 20.36 -11.95
C ALA A 113 11.11 19.31 -12.49
N GLU A 114 12.26 19.22 -11.83
CA GLU A 114 13.37 18.28 -12.04
C GLU A 114 12.91 16.82 -12.30
N LEU A 115 13.64 16.12 -13.16
CA LEU A 115 13.40 14.72 -13.57
C LEU A 115 13.22 13.77 -12.35
N SER A 116 13.97 14.04 -11.27
CA SER A 116 13.91 13.32 -9.99
C SER A 116 12.50 13.32 -9.37
N ARG A 117 11.85 14.49 -9.36
CA ARG A 117 10.50 14.66 -8.83
C ARG A 117 9.48 13.86 -9.64
N GLN A 118 9.54 13.91 -10.97
CA GLN A 118 8.62 13.15 -11.83
C GLN A 118 8.77 11.64 -11.62
N LEU A 119 10.02 11.17 -11.51
CA LEU A 119 10.35 9.76 -11.25
C LEU A 119 9.76 9.27 -9.93
N GLY A 120 9.84 10.06 -8.85
CA GLY A 120 9.20 9.74 -7.58
C GLY A 120 7.68 9.57 -7.69
N ILE A 121 6.99 10.44 -8.42
CA ILE A 121 5.53 10.34 -8.62
C ILE A 121 5.18 9.06 -9.38
N TYR A 122 5.91 8.76 -10.47
CA TYR A 122 5.63 7.55 -11.26
C TYR A 122 5.87 6.27 -10.46
N LEU A 123 6.94 6.20 -9.67
CA LEU A 123 7.19 5.07 -8.78
C LEU A 123 6.11 4.91 -7.71
N ALA A 124 5.59 6.02 -7.18
CA ALA A 124 4.49 5.99 -6.21
C ALA A 124 3.20 5.46 -6.85
N VAL A 125 2.89 5.86 -8.09
CA VAL A 125 1.74 5.35 -8.85
C VAL A 125 1.89 3.85 -9.06
N VAL A 126 3.04 3.39 -9.56
CA VAL A 126 3.29 1.96 -9.81
C VAL A 126 3.18 1.16 -8.51
N GLY A 127 3.80 1.63 -7.42
CA GLY A 127 3.71 0.96 -6.11
C GLY A 127 2.27 0.83 -5.62
N CYS A 128 1.48 1.90 -5.70
CA CYS A 128 0.07 1.89 -5.29
C CYS A 128 -0.79 0.96 -6.17
N LEU A 129 -0.55 0.92 -7.48
CA LEU A 129 -1.26 0.02 -8.39
C LEU A 129 -0.90 -1.45 -8.16
N VAL A 130 0.37 -1.76 -7.89
CA VAL A 130 0.82 -3.11 -7.52
C VAL A 130 0.20 -3.53 -6.20
N ALA A 131 0.16 -2.63 -5.21
CA ALA A 131 -0.50 -2.88 -3.92
C ALA A 131 -2.00 -3.20 -4.12
N LEU A 132 -2.69 -2.40 -4.94
CA LEU A 132 -4.11 -2.59 -5.24
C LEU A 132 -4.37 -3.91 -5.97
N ALA A 133 -3.56 -4.25 -6.98
CA ALA A 133 -3.70 -5.50 -7.73
C ALA A 133 -3.49 -6.71 -6.80
N GLY A 134 -2.47 -6.69 -5.96
CA GLY A 134 -2.23 -7.73 -4.95
C GLY A 134 -3.41 -7.88 -3.98
N ALA A 135 -3.90 -6.77 -3.44
CA ALA A 135 -5.03 -6.74 -2.50
C ALA A 135 -6.35 -7.21 -3.15
N ALA A 136 -6.59 -6.86 -4.42
CA ALA A 136 -7.77 -7.30 -5.16
C ALA A 136 -7.76 -8.82 -5.38
N VAL A 137 -6.62 -9.37 -5.81
CA VAL A 137 -6.47 -10.83 -5.97
C VAL A 137 -6.56 -11.52 -4.61
N GLN A 138 -5.99 -10.95 -3.55
CA GLN A 138 -6.12 -11.46 -2.18
C GLN A 138 -7.60 -11.58 -1.77
N LEU A 139 -8.40 -10.54 -2.04
CA LEU A 139 -9.84 -10.54 -1.75
C LEU A 139 -10.59 -11.62 -2.55
N MET A 140 -10.34 -11.73 -3.85
CA MET A 140 -10.99 -12.75 -4.70
C MET A 140 -10.69 -14.18 -4.24
N VAL A 141 -9.46 -14.43 -3.78
CA VAL A 141 -9.08 -15.74 -3.23
C VAL A 141 -9.74 -15.97 -1.86
N SER A 142 -9.87 -14.92 -1.03
CA SER A 142 -10.50 -15.05 0.28
C SER A 142 -11.97 -15.49 0.19
N ASP A 143 -12.67 -15.13 -0.88
CA ASP A 143 -14.07 -15.52 -1.13
C ASP A 143 -14.23 -16.92 -1.75
N THR A 144 -13.20 -17.46 -2.41
CA THR A 144 -13.27 -18.71 -3.19
C THR A 144 -12.78 -19.95 -2.43
N ALA A 145 -12.11 -19.79 -1.29
CA ALA A 145 -11.69 -20.93 -0.48
C ALA A 145 -12.91 -21.62 0.18
N PRO A 146 -13.13 -22.93 -0.02
CA PRO A 146 -14.26 -23.64 0.59
C PRO A 146 -14.19 -23.52 2.12
N ARG A 147 -15.27 -23.00 2.69
CA ARG A 147 -15.49 -22.86 4.13
C ARG A 147 -15.51 -24.27 4.72
N LEU A 148 -14.42 -24.73 5.33
CA LEU A 148 -14.48 -25.95 6.13
C LEU A 148 -15.33 -25.64 7.38
N PRO A 149 -16.52 -26.23 7.55
CA PRO A 149 -17.24 -26.11 8.79
C PRO A 149 -16.43 -26.81 9.89
N GLY A 150 -16.10 -26.06 10.94
CA GLY A 150 -15.70 -26.63 12.23
C GLY A 150 -14.20 -26.86 12.42
N ARG A 151 -13.56 -25.93 13.13
CA ARG A 151 -12.52 -26.27 14.12
C ARG A 151 -12.75 -25.63 15.49
N PHE A 152 -14.00 -25.24 15.78
CA PHE A 152 -14.47 -24.93 17.13
C PHE A 152 -15.44 -26.00 17.63
N GLY A 153 -15.00 -27.26 17.53
CA GLY A 153 -15.61 -28.39 18.19
C GLY A 153 -14.51 -29.18 18.88
N LYS A 154 -14.44 -29.05 20.21
CA LYS A 154 -13.53 -29.71 21.17
C LYS A 154 -12.12 -29.07 21.27
N ARG A 155 -11.95 -28.18 22.23
CA ARG A 155 -11.59 -28.52 23.62
C ARG A 155 -11.87 -27.34 24.54
#